data_AF-A0A932Z5S6-F1
#
_entry.id   AF-A0A932Z5S6-F1
#
_cell.length_a   1.000
_cell.length_b   1.000
_cell.length_c   1.000
_cell.angle_alpha   90.00
_cell.angle_beta   90.00
_cell.angle_gamma   90.00
#
_symmetry.space_group_name_H-M   'P 1'
#
loop_
_entity.id
_entity.type
_entity.pdbx_description
1 polymer ?
#
loop_
_entity_poly.entity_id
_entity_poly.type
_entity_poly.pdbx_seq_one_letter_code
_entity_poly.pdbx_strand_id
1 'polypeptide(L)' 'MFGKNAVFYLVASTITGVVAQALGADIGVVLFASLLVPPVILLAIALIRYWGWI' A
#
# COMPACT_ATOMS: atom_id res chain seq x y z
N MET A 1 -2.71 -9.88 -16.04
CA MET A 1 -3.31 -9.22 -14.85
C MET A 1 -2.41 -9.29 -13.62
N PHE A 2 -1.72 -10.41 -13.34
CA PHE A 2 -0.81 -10.54 -12.19
C PHE A 2 0.39 -9.57 -12.18
N GLY A 3 1.04 -9.32 -13.32
CA GLY A 3 2.24 -8.46 -13.38
C GLY A 3 2.00 -7.00 -12.99
N LYS A 4 0.86 -6.42 -13.38
CA LYS A 4 0.51 -5.02 -13.01
C LYS A 4 0.28 -4.87 -11.51
N ASN A 5 -0.37 -5.85 -10.89
CA ASN A 5 -0.59 -5.87 -9.45
C ASN A 5 0.72 -6.07 -8.69
N ALA A 6 1.61 -6.94 -9.16
CA ALA A 6 2.92 -7.14 -8.54
C ALA A 6 3.78 -5.87 -8.56
N VAL A 7 3.82 -5.15 -9.69
CA VAL A 7 4.52 -3.86 -9.80
C VAL A 7 3.90 -2.81 -8.87
N PHE A 8 2.56 -2.73 -8.82
CA PHE A 8 1.87 -1.84 -7.90
C PHE A 8 2.23 -2.14 -6.44
N TYR A 9 2.20 -3.41 -6.04
CA TYR A 9 2.56 -3.84 -4.68
C TYR A 9 4.00 -3.47 -4.34
N LEU A 10 4.95 -3.74 -5.23
CA LEU A 10 6.36 -3.42 -5.04
C LEU A 10 6.58 -1.91 -4.86
N VAL A 11 5.96 -1.09 -5.71
CA VAL A 11 6.09 0.37 -5.65
C VAL A 11 5.42 0.91 -4.39
N ALA A 12 4.19 0.48 -4.10
CA ALA A 12 3.44 0.92 -2.92
C ALA A 12 4.12 0.51 -1.61
N SER A 13 4.65 -0.72 -1.51
CA SER A 13 5.34 -1.18 -0.30
C SER A 13 6.64 -0.42 -0.07
N THR A 14 7.36 -0.09 -1.15
CA THR A 14 8.61 0.68 -1.09
C THR A 14 8.33 2.12 -0.68
N ILE A 15 7.37 2.79 -1.30
CA ILE A 15 6.96 4.16 -0.92
C ILE A 15 6.52 4.20 0.54
N THR A 16 5.66 3.26 0.94
CA THR A 16 5.17 3.19 2.32
C THR A 16 6.33 2.99 3.31
N GLY A 17 7.27 2.12 2.99
CA GLY A 17 8.43 1.85 3.84
C GLY A 17 9.35 3.07 3.97
N VAL A 18 9.61 3.76 2.86
CA VAL A 18 10.42 4.99 2.84
C VAL A 18 9.74 6.11 3.63
N VAL A 19 8.43 6.30 3.46
CA VAL A 19 7.66 7.30 4.22
C VAL A 19 7.65 6.97 5.71
N ALA A 20 7.39 5.73 6.09
CA ALA A 20 7.39 5.31 7.49
C ALA A 20 8.77 5.51 8.15
N GLN A 21 9.85 5.17 7.45
CA GLN A 21 11.21 5.42 7.94
C GLN A 21 11.52 6.91 8.05
N ALA A 22 11.11 7.72 7.06
CA ALA A 22 11.32 9.16 7.08
C ALA A 22 10.58 9.85 8.26
N LEU A 23 9.48 9.25 8.72
CA LEU A 23 8.73 9.70 9.90
C LEU A 23 9.32 9.17 11.23
N GLY A 24 10.43 8.43 11.19
CA GLY A 24 11.10 7.88 12.37
C GLY A 24 10.40 6.67 12.98
N ALA A 25 9.58 5.95 12.20
CA ALA A 25 8.90 4.75 12.69
C ALA A 25 9.87 3.59 12.93
N ASP A 26 9.59 2.80 13.97
CA ASP A 26 10.37 1.62 14.33
C ASP A 26 10.31 0.53 13.23
N ILE A 27 11.31 -0.35 13.15
CA ILE A 27 11.48 -1.27 12.03
C ILE A 27 10.27 -2.22 11.89
N GLY A 28 9.66 -2.60 13.01
CA GLY A 28 8.45 -3.42 13.04
C GLY A 28 7.26 -2.71 12.43
N VAL A 29 7.10 -1.41 12.69
CA VAL A 29 6.03 -0.58 12.13
C VAL A 29 6.24 -0.36 10.64
N VAL A 30 7.48 -0.12 10.21
CA VAL A 30 7.84 0.04 8.79
C VAL A 30 7.49 -1.22 8.01
N LEU A 31 7.91 -2.40 8.49
CA LEU A 31 7.62 -3.68 7.82
C LEU A 31 6.12 -3.97 7.80
N PHE A 32 5.43 -3.72 8.90
CA PHE A 32 3.99 -3.94 9.00
C PHE A 32 3.23 -3.01 8.05
N ALA A 33 3.56 -1.72 8.03
CA ALA A 33 2.95 -0.74 7.13
C ALA A 33 3.23 -1.08 5.66
N SER A 34 4.45 -1.44 5.30
CA SER A 34 4.81 -1.84 3.92
C SER A 34 4.03 -3.06 3.41
N LEU A 35 3.61 -3.96 4.31
CA LEU A 35 2.78 -5.12 3.98
C LEU A 35 1.28 -4.80 3.92
N LEU A 36 0.78 -3.97 4.84
CA LEU A 36 -0.66 -3.72 5.00
C LEU A 36 -1.20 -2.54 4.18
N VAL A 37 -0.40 -1.52 3.92
CA VAL A 37 -0.87 -0.32 3.19
C VAL A 37 -1.22 -0.65 1.73
N PRO A 38 -0.43 -1.41 0.96
CA PRO A 38 -0.80 -1.76 -0.42
C PRO A 38 -2.16 -2.50 -0.57
N PRO A 39 -2.47 -3.56 0.22
CA PRO A 39 -3.78 -4.21 0.15
C PRO A 39 -4.91 -3.30 0.63
N VAL A 40 -4.68 -2.44 1.63
CA VAL A 40 -5.68 -1.46 2.10
C VAL A 40 -6.02 -0.46 1.01
N ILE A 41 -5.03 0.03 0.25
CA ILE A 41 -5.27 0.95 -0.88
C ILE A 41 -6.11 0.25 -1.97
N LEU A 42 -5.79 -1.00 -2.30
CA LEU A 42 -6.57 -1.75 -3.30
C LEU A 42 -8.00 -2.00 -2.84
N LEU A 43 -8.20 -2.31 -1.55
CA LEU A 43 -9.52 -2.47 -0.96
C LEU A 43 -10.30 -1.15 -1.00
N ALA A 44 -9.66 -0.02 -0.65
CA ALA A 44 -10.26 1.29 -0.71
C ALA A 44 -10.70 1.64 -2.14
N ILE A 45 -9.86 1.40 -3.15
CA ILE A 45 -10.22 1.61 -4.56
C ILE A 45 -11.41 0.73 -4.95
N ALA A 46 -11.43 -0.54 -4.53
CA ALA A 46 -12.54 -1.45 -4.82
C ALA A 46 -13.85 -0.97 -4.18
N LEU A 47 -13.79 -0.47 -2.94
CA LEU A 47 -14.94 0.15 -2.26
C LEU A 47 -15.41 1.40 -3.01
N ILE A 48 -14.52 2.35 -3.30
CA ILE A 48 -14.90 3.59 -3.98
C ILE A 48 -15.59 3.30 -5.33
N ARG A 49 -15.09 2.32 -6.08
CA ARG A 49 -15.71 1.85 -7.33
C ARG A 49 -17.07 1.18 -7.11
N TYR A 50 -17.22 0.39 -6.03
CA TYR A 50 -18.50 -0.23 -5.68
C TYR A 50 -19.58 0.82 -5.34
N TRP A 51 -19.18 1.89 -4.65
CA TRP A 51 -20.06 3.01 -4.29
C TRP A 51 -20.31 4.00 -5.45
N GLY A 52 -19.75 3.74 -6.63
CA GLY A 52 -19.97 4.55 -7.84
C GLY A 52 -19.38 5.96 -7.77
N TRP A 53 -18.40 6.18 -6.90
CA TRP A 53 -17.70 7.47 -6.78
C TRP A 53 -16.66 7.66 -7.89
N ILE A 54 -16.27 6.58 -8.58
CA ILE A 54 -15.43 6.53 -9.78
C ILE A 54 -15.92 5.37 -10.64
#